data_AF-A0A0N4WTQ7-F1
#
_entry.id   AF-A0A0N4WTQ7-F1
#
_cell.length_a   1.000
_cell.length_b   1.000
_cell.length_c   1.000
_cell.angle_alpha   90.00
_cell.angle_beta   90.00
_cell.angle_gamma   90.00
#
_symmetry.space_group_name_H-M   'P 1'
#
loop_
_entity.id
_entity.type
_entity.pdbx_description
1 polymer ?
#
loop_
_entity_poly.entity_id
_entity_poly.type
_entity_poly.pdbx_seq_one_letter_code
_entity_poly.pdbx_strand_id
1 'polypeptide(L)'
;MVELLRARRTVQRYARAIRSVLNPGTIRYTISDMVTSEFDDQDLVRMRGEAALVVLEALSGKVFVEDSVETDPSGNNLCFLLFGFKLGADGMSQLYEIESQPTGFHQVLSVLEQFIGSQNPFQLQFSSLIEPSFRLLQRLVSVDCVYSQAVLRFVRSINLIQQLVASPFLSTTLSQDAADGPTLLSVTRMISGSILHLAALEVSSLLKSGHFNIPYEMYSTLLETSDAVSNSDEASEDVTNLLFSLLRHGRIELTEEIEYPRLVHFNAHKLQTLFDTCKTTTVFNIAQYDIEYLHELLTREIVSTQAEDTTAVTREMEAVLTYGTDVNAQLLQRGASEQLVSGCTALLNVMALFAPVPFFSNGLLPSWD
;
A
#
# COMPACT_ATOMS: atom_id res chain seq x y z
N MET A 1 -5.14 18.48 -12.14
CA MET A 1 -4.23 17.34 -12.44
C MET A 1 -4.98 16.15 -13.04
N VAL A 2 -6.05 15.65 -12.40
CA VAL A 2 -6.83 14.48 -12.87
C VAL A 2 -7.35 14.63 -14.31
N GLU A 3 -7.88 15.80 -14.68
CA GLU A 3 -8.33 16.06 -16.06
C GLU A 3 -7.19 15.99 -17.10
N LEU A 4 -5.98 16.41 -16.70
CA LEU A 4 -4.79 16.32 -17.55
C LEU A 4 -4.38 14.85 -17.75
N LEU A 5 -4.50 14.02 -16.71
CA LEU A 5 -4.21 12.59 -16.76
C LEU A 5 -5.24 11.80 -17.58
N ARG A 6 -6.50 12.25 -17.64
CA ARG A 6 -7.55 11.66 -18.50
C ARG A 6 -7.29 11.89 -20.00
N ALA A 7 -6.53 12.92 -20.38
CA ALA A 7 -6.28 13.28 -21.77
C ALA A 7 -4.91 12.77 -22.26
N ARG A 8 -4.84 11.52 -22.75
CA ARG A 8 -3.62 10.82 -23.18
C ARG A 8 -2.69 11.61 -24.13
N ARG A 9 -3.25 12.34 -25.10
CA ARG A 9 -2.47 13.20 -26.04
C ARG A 9 -1.78 14.36 -25.31
N THR A 10 -2.44 14.91 -24.30
CA THR A 10 -1.93 16.00 -23.47
C THR A 10 -0.84 15.48 -22.53
N VAL A 11 -1.03 14.30 -21.93
CA VAL A 11 -0.02 13.63 -21.09
C VAL A 11 1.30 13.45 -21.84
N GLN A 12 1.27 12.97 -23.09
CA GLN A 12 2.51 12.76 -23.86
C GLN A 12 3.32 14.05 -24.03
N ARG A 13 2.64 15.19 -24.20
CA ARG A 13 3.26 16.52 -24.29
C ARG A 13 3.88 16.98 -22.96
N TYR A 14 3.30 16.60 -21.83
CA TYR A 14 3.74 16.99 -20.49
C TYR A 14 4.44 15.86 -19.71
N ALA A 15 4.76 14.73 -20.35
CA ALA A 15 5.27 13.53 -19.67
C ALA A 15 6.49 13.81 -18.80
N ARG A 16 7.42 14.67 -19.26
CA ARG A 16 8.61 15.06 -18.49
C ARG A 16 8.24 15.88 -17.25
N ALA A 17 7.27 16.80 -17.36
CA ALA A 17 6.80 17.57 -16.21
C ALA A 17 6.09 16.67 -15.19
N ILE A 18 5.21 15.77 -15.66
CA ILE A 18 4.50 14.82 -14.80
C ILE A 18 5.49 13.89 -14.08
N ARG A 19 6.49 13.33 -14.78
CA ARG A 19 7.56 12.52 -14.18
C ARG A 19 8.33 13.29 -13.10
N SER A 20 8.59 14.58 -13.33
CA SER A 20 9.32 15.41 -12.36
C SER A 20 8.54 15.65 -11.06
N VAL A 21 7.20 15.58 -11.09
CA VAL A 21 6.37 15.72 -9.89
C VAL A 21 6.66 14.60 -8.90
N LEU A 22 7.00 13.40 -9.38
CA LEU A 22 7.33 12.23 -8.55
C LEU A 22 8.72 12.28 -7.90
N ASN A 23 9.53 13.31 -8.17
CA ASN A 23 10.90 13.36 -7.66
C ASN A 23 10.93 13.57 -6.13
N PRO A 24 11.39 12.58 -5.34
CA PRO A 24 11.38 12.64 -3.88
C PRO A 24 12.25 13.78 -3.32
N GLY A 25 13.27 14.23 -4.05
CA GLY A 25 14.12 15.35 -3.64
C GLY A 25 13.44 16.72 -3.67
N THR A 26 12.23 16.81 -4.22
CA THR A 26 11.49 18.08 -4.39
C THR A 26 10.13 18.10 -3.69
N ILE A 27 9.83 17.08 -2.90
CA ILE A 27 8.53 16.86 -2.26
C ILE A 27 8.66 17.02 -0.75
N ARG A 28 7.66 17.66 -0.14
CA ARG A 28 7.44 17.66 1.31
C ARG A 28 5.97 17.34 1.56
N TYR A 29 5.68 16.06 1.80
CA TYR A 29 4.35 15.56 2.09
C TYR A 29 4.47 14.24 2.86
N THR A 30 4.15 14.28 4.14
CA THR A 30 4.33 13.20 5.11
C THR A 30 3.00 12.56 5.49
N ILE A 31 3.04 11.44 6.21
CA ILE A 31 1.82 10.80 6.73
C ILE A 31 1.03 11.76 7.64
N SER A 32 1.72 12.61 8.41
CA SER A 32 1.07 13.64 9.23
C SER A 32 0.29 14.65 8.39
N ASP A 33 0.81 15.01 7.21
CA ASP A 33 0.16 15.95 6.29
C ASP A 33 -1.11 15.39 5.63
N MET A 34 -1.30 14.06 5.66
CA MET A 34 -2.53 13.40 5.20
C MET A 34 -3.66 13.48 6.24
N VAL A 35 -3.30 13.73 7.50
CA VAL A 35 -4.25 13.78 8.63
C VAL A 35 -4.62 15.22 8.99
N THR A 36 -3.80 16.20 8.62
CA THR A 36 -4.07 17.62 8.88
C THR A 36 -5.07 18.20 7.88
N SER A 37 -6.16 18.79 8.41
CA SER A 37 -7.24 19.42 7.64
C SER A 37 -6.91 20.84 7.13
N GLU A 38 -5.80 21.43 7.58
CA GLU A 38 -5.40 22.76 7.16
C GLU A 38 -4.66 22.67 5.82
N PHE A 39 -5.39 22.95 4.73
CA PHE A 39 -4.83 23.12 3.40
C PHE A 39 -4.28 24.55 3.26
N ASP A 40 -2.96 24.67 3.06
CA ASP A 40 -2.32 25.96 2.74
C ASP A 40 -1.93 25.96 1.26
N ASP A 41 -2.78 26.57 0.43
CA ASP A 41 -2.59 26.74 -1.02
C ASP A 41 -1.27 27.46 -1.38
N GLN A 42 -0.61 28.11 -0.42
CA GLN A 42 0.65 28.82 -0.66
C GLN A 42 1.89 27.93 -0.51
N ASP A 43 1.79 26.75 0.13
CA ASP A 43 2.90 25.80 0.19
C ASP A 43 3.01 24.97 -1.10
N LEU A 44 3.72 25.55 -2.08
CA LEU A 44 4.00 24.91 -3.37
C LEU A 44 4.71 23.56 -3.25
N VAL A 45 5.48 23.33 -2.18
CA VAL A 45 6.22 22.08 -1.97
C VAL A 45 5.29 20.98 -1.46
N ARG A 46 4.36 21.35 -0.57
CA ARG A 46 3.28 20.46 -0.11
C ARG A 46 2.32 20.10 -1.24
N MET A 47 1.86 21.08 -2.01
CA MET A 47 1.00 20.86 -3.18
C MET A 47 1.64 19.93 -4.21
N ARG A 48 2.97 19.99 -4.37
CA ARG A 48 3.69 19.07 -5.25
C ARG A 48 3.65 17.62 -4.74
N GLY A 49 3.71 17.42 -3.42
CA GLY A 49 3.59 16.09 -2.82
C GLY A 49 2.19 15.50 -2.97
N GLU A 50 1.15 16.30 -2.77
CA GLU A 50 -0.22 15.89 -3.07
C GLU A 50 -0.42 15.56 -4.55
N ALA A 51 0.15 16.38 -5.45
CA ALA A 51 0.13 16.09 -6.87
C ALA A 51 0.86 14.78 -7.20
N ALA A 52 1.97 14.48 -6.51
CA ALA A 52 2.69 13.21 -6.66
C ALA A 52 1.84 12.02 -6.18
N LEU A 53 1.15 12.16 -5.05
CA LEU A 53 0.21 11.16 -4.56
C LEU A 53 -0.90 10.90 -5.58
N VAL A 54 -1.56 11.95 -6.08
CA VAL A 54 -2.61 11.84 -7.11
C VAL A 54 -2.08 11.15 -8.37
N VAL A 55 -0.84 11.43 -8.78
CA VAL A 55 -0.22 10.74 -9.93
C VAL A 55 -0.04 9.26 -9.60
N LEU A 56 0.54 8.88 -8.45
CA LEU A 56 0.72 7.47 -8.08
C LEU A 56 -0.61 6.70 -7.99
N GLU A 57 -1.65 7.33 -7.43
CA GLU A 57 -2.99 6.75 -7.34
C GLU A 57 -3.63 6.57 -8.73
N ALA A 58 -3.49 7.55 -9.63
CA ALA A 58 -3.95 7.44 -11.01
C ALA A 58 -3.20 6.36 -11.79
N LEU A 59 -1.89 6.21 -11.60
CA LEU A 59 -1.10 5.15 -12.24
C LEU A 59 -1.48 3.76 -11.73
N SER A 60 -1.74 3.64 -10.44
CA SER A 60 -2.13 2.39 -9.80
C SER A 60 -3.52 1.94 -10.27
N GLY A 61 -4.47 2.88 -10.41
CA GLY A 61 -5.83 2.63 -10.91
C GLY A 61 -6.97 3.03 -9.99
N LYS A 62 -6.68 3.93 -9.05
CA LYS A 62 -7.59 4.34 -7.97
C LYS A 62 -8.43 5.56 -8.29
N VAL A 63 -7.85 6.49 -9.02
CA VAL A 63 -8.59 7.59 -9.63
C VAL A 63 -9.19 7.03 -10.92
N PHE A 64 -10.50 7.18 -11.13
CA PHE A 64 -11.25 6.74 -12.33
C PHE A 64 -10.54 7.15 -13.64
N VAL A 65 -9.59 6.33 -14.03
CA VAL A 65 -8.75 6.43 -15.21
C VAL A 65 -8.74 5.02 -15.78
N GLU A 66 -9.49 4.84 -16.86
CA GLU A 66 -9.62 3.60 -17.63
C GLU A 66 -8.26 3.13 -18.23
N ASP A 67 -7.22 3.96 -18.09
CA ASP A 67 -5.87 3.81 -18.67
C ASP A 67 -4.82 3.62 -17.55
N SER A 68 -5.09 2.77 -16.54
CA SER A 68 -4.21 2.49 -15.39
C SER A 68 -3.74 1.02 -15.35
N VAL A 69 -2.75 0.68 -14.52
CA VAL A 69 -2.23 -0.71 -14.45
C VAL A 69 -3.27 -1.70 -13.95
N GLU A 70 -4.13 -1.32 -13.00
CA GLU A 70 -5.19 -2.19 -12.49
C GLU A 70 -6.28 -2.48 -13.53
N THR A 71 -6.64 -1.48 -14.33
CA THR A 71 -7.76 -1.59 -15.28
C THR A 71 -7.33 -2.12 -16.65
N ASP A 72 -6.10 -1.81 -17.08
CA ASP A 72 -5.50 -2.29 -18.31
C ASP A 72 -4.05 -2.77 -18.09
N PRO A 73 -3.86 -3.94 -17.45
CA PRO A 73 -2.53 -4.50 -17.14
C PRO A 73 -1.78 -5.03 -18.38
N SER A 74 -2.48 -5.24 -19.49
CA SER A 74 -1.95 -5.86 -20.70
C SER A 74 -1.84 -4.89 -21.90
N GLY A 75 -2.58 -3.80 -21.90
CA GLY A 75 -2.55 -2.78 -22.92
C GLY A 75 -1.56 -1.65 -22.64
N ASN A 76 -1.63 -0.60 -23.46
CA ASN A 76 -0.74 0.55 -23.32
C ASN A 76 -1.41 1.57 -22.40
N ASN A 77 -1.12 1.51 -21.11
CA ASN A 77 -1.68 2.41 -20.12
C ASN A 77 -0.81 3.65 -19.82
N LEU A 78 -1.35 4.57 -19.03
CA LEU A 78 -0.69 5.81 -18.59
C LEU A 78 0.60 5.53 -17.81
N CYS A 79 0.61 4.47 -16.99
CA CYS A 79 1.78 4.08 -16.22
C CYS A 79 2.94 3.70 -17.15
N PHE A 80 2.70 2.82 -18.11
CA PHE A 80 3.72 2.36 -19.06
C PHE A 80 4.30 3.53 -19.87
N LEU A 81 3.45 4.47 -20.29
CA LEU A 81 3.89 5.71 -20.96
C LEU A 81 4.80 6.57 -20.06
N LEU A 82 4.39 6.83 -18.82
CA LEU A 82 5.16 7.66 -17.90
C LEU A 82 6.43 6.95 -17.41
N PHE A 83 6.43 5.62 -17.37
CA PHE A 83 7.56 4.82 -16.92
C PHE A 83 8.54 4.51 -18.06
N GLY A 84 8.15 4.82 -19.29
CA GLY A 84 9.00 4.66 -20.48
C GLY A 84 9.07 3.22 -20.99
N PHE A 85 8.14 2.37 -20.54
CA PHE A 85 8.09 0.96 -20.90
C PHE A 85 7.69 0.82 -22.37
N LYS A 86 8.41 -0.05 -23.08
CA LYS A 86 8.20 -0.33 -24.51
C LYS A 86 8.09 -1.84 -24.71
N LEU A 87 7.11 -2.27 -25.49
CA LEU A 87 7.10 -3.64 -26.05
C LEU A 87 8.13 -3.71 -27.18
N GLY A 88 9.12 -4.59 -27.03
CA GLY A 88 10.10 -4.87 -28.08
C GLY A 88 9.45 -5.55 -29.29
N ALA A 89 10.02 -5.37 -30.47
CA ALA A 89 9.55 -5.98 -31.72
C ALA A 89 9.67 -7.52 -31.71
N ASP A 90 10.47 -8.06 -30.80
CA ASP A 90 10.68 -9.48 -30.50
C ASP A 90 9.68 -10.04 -29.46
N GLY A 91 8.74 -9.21 -29.00
CA GLY A 91 7.81 -9.56 -27.93
C GLY A 91 8.41 -9.51 -26.53
N MET A 92 9.68 -9.09 -26.38
CA MET A 92 10.31 -8.91 -25.08
C MET A 92 10.05 -7.50 -24.55
N SER A 93 9.45 -7.42 -23.37
CA SER A 93 9.18 -6.17 -22.66
C SER A 93 10.49 -5.47 -22.25
N GLN A 94 10.71 -4.24 -22.72
CA GLN A 94 11.87 -3.40 -22.37
C GLN A 94 11.42 -2.24 -21.48
N LEU A 95 12.12 -2.00 -20.36
CA LEU A 95 11.73 -0.96 -19.42
C LEU A 95 12.18 0.44 -19.87
N TYR A 96 13.43 0.58 -20.32
CA TYR A 96 13.99 1.84 -20.86
C TYR A 96 15.43 1.61 -21.37
N GLU A 97 15.95 2.54 -22.15
CA GLU A 97 17.35 2.56 -22.59
C GLU A 97 18.23 3.18 -21.48
N ILE A 98 19.39 2.58 -21.19
CA ILE A 98 20.29 2.93 -20.05
C ILE A 98 20.73 4.41 -20.08
N GLU A 99 20.75 5.05 -21.26
CA GLU A 99 21.14 6.45 -21.44
C GLU A 99 19.96 7.45 -21.37
N SER A 100 18.75 6.96 -21.04
CA SER A 100 17.56 7.81 -21.01
C SER A 100 17.44 8.64 -19.72
N GLN A 101 16.79 9.80 -19.83
CA GLN A 101 16.43 10.63 -18.67
C GLN A 101 15.59 9.83 -17.66
N PRO A 102 15.70 10.11 -16.35
CA PRO A 102 15.01 9.34 -15.32
C PRO A 102 13.50 9.29 -15.61
N THR A 103 12.99 8.07 -15.74
CA THR A 103 11.57 7.80 -16.00
C THR A 103 10.76 7.86 -14.71
N GLY A 104 9.43 7.78 -14.79
CA GLY A 104 8.59 7.68 -13.59
C GLY A 104 8.94 6.48 -12.71
N PHE A 105 9.39 5.37 -13.32
CA PHE A 105 9.81 4.18 -12.59
C PHE A 105 11.05 4.43 -11.74
N HIS A 106 12.03 5.18 -12.24
CA HIS A 106 13.22 5.55 -11.46
C HIS A 106 12.86 6.39 -10.22
N GLN A 107 11.85 7.25 -10.33
CA GLN A 107 11.41 8.06 -9.19
C GLN A 107 10.76 7.19 -8.11
N VAL A 108 9.93 6.22 -8.51
CA VAL A 108 9.34 5.23 -7.59
C VAL A 108 10.42 4.38 -6.94
N LEU A 109 11.40 3.90 -7.70
CA LEU A 109 12.52 3.15 -7.13
C LEU A 109 13.35 4.00 -6.16
N SER A 110 13.58 5.28 -6.46
CA SER A 110 14.29 6.19 -5.56
C SER A 110 13.57 6.37 -4.22
N VAL A 111 12.23 6.38 -4.20
CA VAL A 111 11.43 6.37 -2.96
C VAL A 111 11.70 5.10 -2.16
N LEU A 112 11.68 3.93 -2.82
CA LEU A 112 11.88 2.63 -2.16
C LEU A 112 13.34 2.43 -1.69
N GLU A 113 14.33 2.90 -2.45
CA GLU A 113 15.75 2.86 -2.06
C GLU A 113 16.01 3.74 -0.82
N GLN A 114 15.46 4.95 -0.79
CA GLN A 114 15.57 5.83 0.37
C GLN A 114 14.81 5.29 1.59
N PHE A 115 13.69 4.60 1.37
CA PHE A 115 12.98 3.85 2.41
C PHE A 115 13.88 2.78 3.04
N ILE A 116 14.53 1.94 2.22
CA ILE A 116 15.43 0.88 2.70
C ILE A 116 16.63 1.46 3.45
N GLY A 117 17.20 2.56 2.96
CA GLY A 117 18.36 3.21 3.56
C GLY A 117 18.06 4.02 4.83
N SER A 118 16.79 4.21 5.18
CA SER A 118 16.39 5.03 6.33
C SER A 118 16.19 4.20 7.60
N GLN A 119 16.70 4.72 8.71
CA GLN A 119 16.39 4.17 10.05
C GLN A 119 14.96 4.49 10.50
N ASN A 120 14.42 5.64 10.05
CA ASN A 120 13.07 6.10 10.38
C ASN A 120 12.34 6.46 9.08
N PRO A 121 11.80 5.49 8.33
CA PRO A 121 11.22 5.77 7.01
C PRO A 121 10.04 6.74 7.04
N PHE A 122 9.31 6.81 8.15
CA PHE A 122 8.17 7.73 8.30
C PHE A 122 8.58 9.20 8.52
N GLN A 123 9.84 9.47 8.87
CA GLN A 123 10.40 10.83 8.96
C GLN A 123 10.90 11.36 7.60
N LEU A 124 10.88 10.53 6.55
CA LEU A 124 11.21 10.99 5.21
C LEU A 124 10.20 12.03 4.76
N GLN A 125 10.68 13.07 4.07
CA GLN A 125 9.86 14.18 3.60
C GLN A 125 8.76 13.78 2.60
N PHE A 126 8.79 12.56 2.08
CA PHE A 126 7.81 11.99 1.15
C PHE A 126 7.13 10.75 1.73
N SER A 127 7.07 10.60 3.07
CA SER A 127 6.63 9.36 3.71
C SER A 127 5.22 8.91 3.33
N SER A 128 4.34 9.84 2.95
CA SER A 128 3.01 9.56 2.38
C SER A 128 3.03 8.80 1.05
N LEU A 129 4.14 8.88 0.28
CA LEU A 129 4.27 8.25 -1.03
C LEU A 129 4.84 6.82 -0.95
N ILE A 130 5.30 6.39 0.22
CA ILE A 130 5.95 5.08 0.41
C ILE A 130 4.96 3.96 0.09
N GLU A 131 3.81 3.95 0.76
CA GLU A 131 2.81 2.90 0.58
C GLU A 131 2.24 2.89 -0.86
N PRO A 132 1.85 4.03 -1.47
CA PRO A 132 1.44 4.07 -2.87
C PRO A 132 2.51 3.57 -3.84
N SER A 133 3.79 3.80 -3.54
CA SER A 133 4.92 3.29 -4.33
C SER A 133 5.01 1.76 -4.26
N PHE A 134 4.84 1.17 -3.08
CA PHE A 134 4.76 -0.29 -2.91
C PHE A 134 3.57 -0.89 -3.66
N ARG A 135 2.39 -0.29 -3.53
CA ARG A 135 1.19 -0.75 -4.25
C ARG A 135 1.37 -0.73 -5.75
N LEU A 136 1.91 0.37 -6.29
CA LEU A 136 2.18 0.47 -7.72
C LEU A 136 3.18 -0.59 -8.18
N LEU A 137 4.25 -0.81 -7.41
CA LEU A 137 5.22 -1.87 -7.72
C LEU A 137 4.57 -3.25 -7.73
N GLN A 138 3.73 -3.57 -6.75
CA GLN A 138 2.99 -4.84 -6.72
C GLN A 138 2.11 -5.05 -7.95
N ARG A 139 1.39 -4.01 -8.39
CA ARG A 139 0.59 -4.05 -9.61
C ARG A 139 1.47 -4.35 -10.83
N LEU A 140 2.63 -3.71 -10.91
CA LEU A 140 3.58 -3.90 -12.00
C LEU A 140 4.22 -5.29 -12.03
N VAL A 141 4.43 -5.94 -10.89
CA VAL A 141 4.98 -7.31 -10.81
C VAL A 141 3.90 -8.39 -10.70
N SER A 142 2.62 -8.03 -10.74
CA SER A 142 1.50 -8.97 -10.73
C SER A 142 1.56 -9.93 -11.93
N VAL A 143 0.93 -11.10 -11.79
CA VAL A 143 0.93 -12.13 -12.85
C VAL A 143 0.24 -11.64 -14.13
N ASP A 144 -0.73 -10.73 -14.01
CA ASP A 144 -1.53 -10.22 -15.13
C ASP A 144 -0.85 -9.08 -15.90
N CYS A 145 0.22 -8.47 -15.34
CA CYS A 145 0.92 -7.36 -15.97
C CYS A 145 1.91 -7.83 -17.04
N VAL A 146 1.78 -7.30 -18.26
CA VAL A 146 2.65 -7.66 -19.41
C VAL A 146 4.13 -7.31 -19.20
N TYR A 147 4.44 -6.36 -18.32
CA TYR A 147 5.80 -5.97 -17.96
C TYR A 147 6.34 -6.67 -16.71
N SER A 148 5.55 -7.52 -16.05
CA SER A 148 5.91 -8.14 -14.76
C SER A 148 7.30 -8.79 -14.75
N GLN A 149 7.59 -9.64 -15.73
CA GLN A 149 8.89 -10.32 -15.81
C GLN A 149 10.06 -9.35 -16.06
N ALA A 150 9.85 -8.29 -16.84
CA ALA A 150 10.88 -7.28 -17.08
C ALA A 150 11.14 -6.46 -15.80
N VAL A 151 10.08 -6.06 -15.10
CA VAL A 151 10.16 -5.34 -13.83
C VAL A 151 10.85 -6.19 -12.77
N LEU A 152 10.45 -7.46 -12.60
CA LEU A 152 11.09 -8.39 -11.64
C LEU A 152 12.59 -8.57 -11.94
N ARG A 153 12.98 -8.76 -13.21
CA ARG A 153 14.40 -8.85 -13.60
C ARG A 153 15.19 -7.59 -13.22
N PHE A 154 14.60 -6.42 -13.44
CA PHE A 154 15.26 -5.17 -13.09
C PHE A 154 15.40 -5.00 -11.57
N VAL A 155 14.31 -5.18 -10.84
CA VAL A 155 14.27 -5.08 -9.38
C VAL A 155 15.22 -6.10 -8.72
N ARG A 156 15.36 -7.29 -9.33
CA ARG A 156 16.37 -8.29 -8.97
C ARG A 156 17.80 -7.84 -9.23
N SER A 157 18.06 -7.15 -10.35
CA SER A 157 19.42 -6.65 -10.66
C SER A 157 19.97 -5.65 -9.63
N ILE A 158 19.08 -4.98 -8.90
CA ILE A 158 19.43 -4.08 -7.79
C ILE A 158 19.17 -4.71 -6.40
N ASN A 159 18.82 -6.01 -6.35
CA ASN A 159 18.50 -6.76 -5.13
C ASN A 159 17.44 -6.12 -4.22
N LEU A 160 16.51 -5.32 -4.78
CA LEU A 160 15.58 -4.52 -3.98
C LEU A 160 14.69 -5.37 -3.06
N ILE A 161 14.07 -6.43 -3.60
CA ILE A 161 13.14 -7.28 -2.82
C ILE A 161 13.89 -8.03 -1.70
N GLN A 162 15.10 -8.49 -1.97
CA GLN A 162 15.93 -9.13 -0.95
C GLN A 162 16.32 -8.14 0.16
N GLN A 163 16.70 -6.92 -0.20
CA GLN A 163 16.99 -5.85 0.78
C GLN A 163 15.76 -5.47 1.60
N LEU A 164 14.57 -5.47 1.00
CA LEU A 164 13.31 -5.22 1.71
C LEU A 164 12.99 -6.32 2.72
N VAL A 165 13.19 -7.59 2.35
CA VAL A 165 12.99 -8.73 3.27
C VAL A 165 14.00 -8.71 4.42
N ALA A 166 15.24 -8.31 4.15
CA ALA A 166 16.28 -8.14 5.17
C ALA A 166 16.17 -6.83 5.97
N SER A 167 15.23 -5.95 5.62
CA SER A 167 15.08 -4.65 6.27
C SER A 167 14.60 -4.81 7.71
N PRO A 168 15.16 -4.05 8.68
CA PRO A 168 14.64 -4.04 10.05
C PRO A 168 13.21 -3.48 10.13
N PHE A 169 12.72 -2.84 9.05
CA PHE A 169 11.36 -2.31 8.99
C PHE A 169 10.29 -3.37 9.27
N LEU A 170 10.44 -4.61 8.77
CA LEU A 170 9.45 -5.66 9.01
C LEU A 170 9.21 -5.90 10.51
N SER A 171 10.28 -5.89 11.30
CA SER A 171 10.24 -6.04 12.75
C SER A 171 9.58 -4.86 13.47
N THR A 172 9.52 -3.66 12.87
CA THR A 172 8.85 -2.50 13.49
C THR A 172 7.36 -2.74 13.72
N THR A 173 6.73 -3.59 12.90
CA THR A 173 5.34 -4.04 13.09
C THR A 173 5.12 -4.75 14.43
N LEU A 174 6.18 -5.36 15.00
CA LEU A 174 6.14 -6.10 16.25
C LEU A 174 6.40 -5.21 17.48
N SER A 175 7.03 -4.05 17.28
CA SER A 175 7.52 -3.19 18.37
C SER A 175 6.80 -1.85 18.46
N GLN A 176 5.71 -1.65 17.72
CA GLN A 176 4.99 -0.38 17.70
C GLN A 176 4.16 -0.18 18.96
N ASP A 177 4.38 0.95 19.62
CA ASP A 177 3.70 1.33 20.85
C ASP A 177 2.30 1.86 20.57
N ALA A 178 1.38 1.66 21.50
CA ALA A 178 0.02 2.21 21.41
C ALA A 178 -0.02 3.75 21.30
N ALA A 179 1.07 4.43 21.70
CA ALA A 179 1.24 5.88 21.61
C ALA A 179 1.42 6.40 20.17
N ASP A 180 1.87 5.56 19.24
CA ASP A 180 2.11 5.94 17.83
C ASP A 180 0.81 6.12 17.03
N GLY A 181 -0.33 5.76 17.62
CA GLY A 181 -1.65 5.91 17.04
C GLY A 181 -2.01 4.84 16.00
N PRO A 182 -3.32 4.60 15.78
CA PRO A 182 -3.80 3.50 14.96
C PRO A 182 -3.45 3.65 13.47
N THR A 183 -3.30 4.88 12.98
CA THR A 183 -2.96 5.16 11.58
C THR A 183 -1.55 4.70 11.23
N LEU A 184 -0.55 5.00 12.07
CA LEU A 184 0.84 4.62 11.80
C LEU A 184 1.01 3.10 11.82
N LEU A 185 0.40 2.42 12.79
CA LEU A 185 0.37 0.97 12.86
C LEU A 185 -0.26 0.36 11.61
N SER A 186 -1.38 0.93 11.15
CA SER A 186 -2.05 0.46 9.95
C SER A 186 -1.15 0.62 8.71
N VAL A 187 -0.52 1.79 8.52
CA VAL A 187 0.41 2.02 7.40
C VAL A 187 1.60 1.07 7.44
N THR A 188 2.14 0.82 8.63
CA THR A 188 3.25 -0.12 8.84
C THR A 188 2.87 -1.53 8.43
N ARG A 189 1.71 -2.02 8.90
CA ARG A 189 1.16 -3.33 8.51
C ARG A 189 0.93 -3.43 7.00
N MET A 190 0.42 -2.39 6.36
CA MET A 190 0.20 -2.36 4.90
C MET A 190 1.51 -2.44 4.11
N ILE A 191 2.54 -1.69 4.52
CA ILE A 191 3.86 -1.74 3.89
C ILE A 191 4.50 -3.11 4.11
N SER A 192 4.46 -3.64 5.33
CA SER A 192 5.00 -4.97 5.66
C SER A 192 4.31 -6.08 4.86
N GLY A 193 2.98 -6.09 4.81
CA GLY A 193 2.21 -6.98 3.94
C GLY A 193 2.60 -6.83 2.48
N SER A 194 2.93 -5.61 2.05
CA SER A 194 3.32 -5.35 0.68
C SER A 194 4.70 -5.91 0.31
N ILE A 195 5.67 -5.78 1.22
CA ILE A 195 7.00 -6.39 1.11
C ILE A 195 6.88 -7.91 1.00
N LEU A 196 6.05 -8.54 1.84
CA LEU A 196 5.88 -9.99 1.85
C LEU A 196 5.23 -10.51 0.55
N HIS A 197 4.27 -9.77 -0.01
CA HIS A 197 3.69 -10.09 -1.33
C HIS A 197 4.71 -9.97 -2.47
N LEU A 198 5.53 -8.91 -2.47
CA LEU A 198 6.62 -8.77 -3.44
C LEU A 198 7.62 -9.94 -3.33
N ALA A 199 7.95 -10.32 -2.10
CA ALA A 199 8.79 -11.48 -1.81
C ALA A 199 8.17 -12.77 -2.35
N ALA A 200 6.88 -13.01 -2.14
CA ALA A 200 6.19 -14.18 -2.67
C ALA A 200 6.24 -14.26 -4.20
N LEU A 201 6.00 -13.13 -4.89
CA LEU A 201 6.07 -13.07 -6.36
C LEU A 201 7.49 -13.36 -6.88
N GLU A 202 8.50 -12.78 -6.24
CA GLU A 202 9.90 -12.97 -6.62
C GLU A 202 10.37 -14.41 -6.36
N VAL A 203 10.08 -14.95 -5.18
CA VAL A 203 10.40 -16.34 -4.83
C VAL A 203 9.71 -17.31 -5.77
N SER A 204 8.42 -17.10 -6.06
CA SER A 204 7.69 -17.90 -7.06
C SER A 204 8.34 -17.83 -8.44
N SER A 205 8.74 -16.64 -8.89
CA SER A 205 9.40 -16.46 -10.18
C SER A 205 10.75 -17.18 -10.25
N LEU A 206 11.56 -17.08 -9.19
CA LEU A 206 12.89 -17.69 -9.11
C LEU A 206 12.81 -19.22 -9.07
N LEU A 207 11.92 -19.77 -8.24
CA LEU A 207 11.73 -21.22 -8.12
C LEU A 207 11.21 -21.82 -9.43
N LYS A 208 10.29 -21.14 -10.14
CA LYS A 208 9.85 -21.57 -11.49
C LYS A 208 11.00 -21.63 -12.50
N SER A 209 12.00 -20.76 -12.35
CA SER A 209 13.20 -20.76 -13.20
C SER A 209 14.34 -21.67 -12.69
N GLY A 210 14.16 -22.39 -11.58
CA GLY A 210 15.16 -23.29 -11.01
C GLY A 210 16.27 -22.60 -10.22
N HIS A 211 16.06 -21.36 -9.76
CA HIS A 211 16.99 -20.65 -8.90
C HIS A 211 16.58 -20.82 -7.43
N PHE A 212 17.47 -21.40 -6.61
CA PHE A 212 17.16 -21.76 -5.22
C PHE A 212 17.90 -20.93 -4.17
N ASN A 213 19.05 -20.32 -4.49
CA ASN A 213 19.86 -19.60 -3.51
C ASN A 213 19.14 -18.37 -2.92
N ILE A 214 18.60 -17.49 -3.78
CA ILE A 214 17.90 -16.28 -3.34
C ILE A 214 16.61 -16.63 -2.56
N PRO A 215 15.74 -17.56 -3.03
CA PRO A 215 14.60 -18.00 -2.23
C PRO A 215 15.00 -18.58 -0.87
N TYR A 216 16.07 -19.37 -0.82
CA TYR A 216 16.60 -19.91 0.42
C TYR A 216 17.02 -18.79 1.39
N GLU A 217 17.82 -17.82 0.94
CA GLU A 217 18.24 -16.67 1.76
C GLU A 217 17.05 -15.86 2.29
N MET A 218 16.04 -15.62 1.45
CA MET A 218 14.83 -14.89 1.84
C MET A 218 14.00 -15.66 2.88
N TYR A 219 13.80 -16.97 2.68
CA TYR A 219 13.11 -17.80 3.67
C TYR A 219 13.90 -17.94 4.96
N SER A 220 15.22 -18.12 4.91
CA SER A 220 16.10 -18.13 6.08
C SER A 220 15.93 -16.84 6.89
N THR A 221 15.98 -15.68 6.24
CA THR A 221 15.78 -14.38 6.90
C THR A 221 14.44 -14.28 7.65
N LEU A 222 13.39 -14.91 7.12
CA LEU A 222 12.02 -14.83 7.66
C LEU A 222 11.68 -15.94 8.68
N LEU A 223 12.30 -17.12 8.54
CA LEU A 223 11.94 -18.34 9.27
C LEU A 223 12.98 -18.76 10.31
N GLU A 224 14.23 -18.30 10.19
CA GLU A 224 15.23 -18.49 11.25
C GLU A 224 14.90 -17.62 12.46
N THR A 225 15.29 -18.09 13.64
CA THR A 225 15.05 -17.39 14.90
C THR A 225 15.80 -16.06 14.89
N SER A 226 15.07 -14.96 15.08
CA SER A 226 15.62 -13.60 15.08
C SER A 226 15.61 -13.01 16.48
N ASP A 227 16.71 -12.37 16.89
CA ASP A 227 16.81 -11.64 18.16
C ASP A 227 15.76 -10.52 18.29
N ALA A 228 15.25 -10.00 17.16
CA ALA A 228 14.18 -9.01 17.14
C ALA A 228 12.83 -9.57 17.62
N VAL A 229 12.64 -10.89 17.56
CA VAL A 229 11.42 -11.59 18.02
C VAL A 229 11.57 -12.07 19.47
N SER A 230 12.79 -12.34 19.92
CA SER A 230 13.09 -12.84 21.26
C SER A 230 12.78 -11.87 22.41
N ASN A 231 12.60 -10.58 22.10
CA ASN A 231 12.36 -9.51 23.09
C ASN A 231 10.87 -9.14 23.28
N SER A 232 9.93 -9.79 22.58
CA SER A 232 8.49 -9.61 22.86
C SER A 232 8.06 -10.55 23.98
N ASP A 233 7.62 -9.99 25.12
CA ASP A 233 7.37 -10.61 26.44
C ASP A 233 6.35 -11.78 26.51
N GLU A 234 5.92 -12.37 25.39
CA GLU A 234 5.09 -13.58 25.38
C GLU A 234 5.92 -14.81 25.02
N ALA A 235 6.77 -15.23 25.96
CA ALA A 235 7.49 -16.50 25.92
C ALA A 235 6.50 -17.68 26.05
N SER A 236 5.85 -18.04 24.94
CA SER A 236 5.33 -19.39 24.73
C SER A 236 6.39 -20.20 23.96
N GLU A 237 6.47 -21.51 24.21
CA GLU A 237 7.45 -22.46 23.63
C GLU A 237 7.35 -22.63 22.08
N ASP A 238 6.69 -21.72 21.39
CA ASP A 238 6.44 -21.76 19.96
C ASP A 238 7.61 -21.20 19.15
N VAL A 239 7.78 -21.71 17.92
CA VAL A 239 8.82 -21.29 16.97
C VAL A 239 8.73 -19.76 16.73
N THR A 240 9.68 -19.03 17.31
CA THR A 240 9.80 -17.56 17.24
C THR A 240 10.56 -17.15 15.98
N ASN A 241 9.86 -17.06 14.86
CA ASN A 241 10.41 -16.45 13.64
C ASN A 241 9.58 -15.26 13.17
N LEU A 242 10.21 -14.40 12.37
CA LEU A 242 9.61 -13.13 11.96
C LEU A 242 8.30 -13.34 11.20
N LEU A 243 8.23 -14.33 10.28
CA LEU A 243 7.03 -14.59 9.49
C LEU A 243 5.82 -14.98 10.35
N PHE A 244 5.98 -15.93 11.27
CA PHE A 244 4.88 -16.35 12.14
C PHE A 244 4.54 -15.30 13.20
N SER A 245 5.53 -14.53 13.68
CA SER A 245 5.27 -13.39 14.57
C SER A 245 4.44 -12.31 13.88
N LEU A 246 4.76 -11.97 12.63
CA LEU A 246 3.96 -11.03 11.83
C LEU A 246 2.55 -11.56 11.59
N LEU A 247 2.41 -12.86 11.31
CA LEU A 247 1.10 -13.49 11.13
C LEU A 247 0.25 -13.39 12.42
N ARG A 248 0.85 -13.61 13.60
CA ARG A 248 0.19 -13.44 14.90
C ARG A 248 -0.23 -11.99 15.15
N HIS A 249 0.67 -11.04 14.88
CA HIS A 249 0.40 -9.61 15.04
C HIS A 249 -0.61 -9.05 14.02
N GLY A 250 -0.86 -9.78 12.94
CA GLY A 250 -1.96 -9.52 12.01
C GLY A 250 -3.34 -9.81 12.60
N ARG A 251 -3.44 -10.61 13.67
CA ARG A 251 -4.72 -10.89 14.33
C ARG A 251 -5.18 -9.65 15.10
N ILE A 252 -6.35 -9.13 14.74
CA ILE A 252 -7.05 -8.09 15.49
C ILE A 252 -8.22 -8.74 16.21
N GLU A 253 -8.29 -8.57 17.53
CA GLU A 253 -9.52 -8.81 18.27
C GLU A 253 -10.36 -7.54 18.18
N LEU A 254 -11.38 -7.55 17.31
CA LEU A 254 -12.35 -6.48 17.23
C LEU A 254 -13.26 -6.63 18.45
N THR A 255 -12.88 -5.98 19.56
CA THR A 255 -13.48 -6.23 20.87
C THR A 255 -14.81 -5.53 21.10
N GLU A 256 -15.17 -4.50 20.33
CA GLU A 256 -16.42 -3.74 20.55
C GLU A 256 -17.11 -3.35 19.23
N GLU A 257 -18.41 -3.62 19.12
CA GLU A 257 -19.28 -3.00 18.11
C GLU A 257 -19.36 -1.50 18.42
N ILE A 258 -19.00 -0.66 17.46
CA ILE A 258 -19.07 0.80 17.63
C ILE A 258 -20.55 1.19 17.79
N GLU A 259 -20.89 1.77 18.95
CA GLU A 259 -22.28 2.14 19.26
C GLU A 259 -22.78 3.20 18.27
N TYR A 260 -23.90 2.90 17.61
CA TYR A 260 -24.53 3.86 16.71
C TYR A 260 -25.11 5.04 17.52
N PRO A 261 -24.89 6.29 17.10
CA PRO A 261 -25.33 7.45 17.86
C PRO A 261 -26.85 7.47 18.00
N ARG A 262 -27.33 7.92 19.17
CA ARG A 262 -28.77 8.07 19.42
C ARG A 262 -29.28 9.29 18.66
N LEU A 263 -30.06 9.03 17.61
CA LEU A 263 -30.62 10.08 16.77
C LEU A 263 -31.99 10.53 17.30
N VAL A 264 -32.16 11.85 17.43
CA VAL A 264 -33.43 12.49 17.81
C VAL A 264 -33.95 13.34 16.65
N HIS A 265 -33.06 14.02 15.92
CA HIS A 265 -33.39 14.95 14.86
C HIS A 265 -33.16 14.36 13.47
N PHE A 266 -32.09 13.58 13.28
CA PHE A 266 -31.80 12.94 11.99
C PHE A 266 -32.64 11.68 11.79
N ASN A 267 -33.12 11.49 10.56
CA ASN A 267 -33.76 10.25 10.17
C ASN A 267 -32.70 9.16 9.92
N ALA A 268 -32.68 8.12 10.75
CA ALA A 268 -31.69 7.04 10.68
C ALA A 268 -31.59 6.37 9.29
N HIS A 269 -32.72 6.11 8.63
CA HIS A 269 -32.72 5.47 7.31
C HIS A 269 -32.12 6.37 6.23
N LYS A 270 -32.47 7.65 6.21
CA LYS A 270 -31.88 8.61 5.26
C LYS A 270 -30.39 8.79 5.53
N LEU A 271 -30.00 8.81 6.80
CA LEU A 271 -28.60 8.93 7.17
C LEU A 271 -27.77 7.73 6.70
N GLN A 272 -28.31 6.51 6.79
CA GLN A 272 -27.65 5.32 6.23
C GLN A 272 -27.44 5.45 4.72
N THR A 273 -28.45 5.92 3.98
CA THR A 273 -28.31 6.17 2.52
C THR A 273 -27.24 7.22 2.21
N LEU A 274 -27.10 8.21 3.09
CA LEU A 274 -26.10 9.28 2.96
C LEU A 274 -24.68 8.73 3.24
N PHE A 275 -24.52 7.88 4.26
CA PHE A 275 -23.27 7.13 4.49
C PHE A 275 -22.87 6.29 3.27
N ASP A 276 -23.82 5.55 2.69
CA ASP A 276 -23.55 4.74 1.49
C ASP A 276 -23.09 5.61 0.31
N THR A 277 -23.62 6.84 0.19
CA THR A 277 -23.22 7.81 -0.84
C THR A 277 -21.83 8.39 -0.58
N CYS A 278 -21.44 8.54 0.69
CA CYS A 278 -20.12 9.04 1.09
C CYS A 278 -19.05 7.93 1.11
N LYS A 279 -19.40 6.68 0.81
CA LYS A 279 -18.44 5.58 0.84
C LYS A 279 -17.48 5.69 -0.35
N THR A 280 -16.20 5.89 -0.04
CA THR A 280 -15.11 5.95 -1.01
C THR A 280 -14.05 4.91 -0.67
N THR A 281 -13.17 4.60 -1.63
CA THR A 281 -12.00 3.74 -1.36
C THR A 281 -10.80 4.63 -1.15
N THR A 282 -10.14 4.51 -0.01
CA THR A 282 -9.02 5.39 0.32
C THR A 282 -7.75 5.04 -0.43
N VAL A 283 -6.76 5.90 -0.27
CA VAL A 283 -5.37 5.71 -0.71
C VAL A 283 -4.70 4.49 -0.09
N PHE A 284 -5.40 3.68 0.71
CA PHE A 284 -4.95 2.42 1.31
C PHE A 284 -5.69 1.18 0.80
N ASN A 285 -6.63 1.35 -0.13
CA ASN A 285 -7.50 0.29 -0.66
C ASN A 285 -8.52 -0.27 0.31
N ILE A 286 -8.93 0.59 1.23
CA ILE A 286 -9.89 0.28 2.25
C ILE A 286 -11.10 1.18 2.00
N ALA A 287 -12.28 0.58 1.94
CA ALA A 287 -13.52 1.35 1.83
C ALA A 287 -13.77 2.07 3.14
N GLN A 288 -13.88 3.39 3.10
CA GLN A 288 -14.12 4.27 4.25
C GLN A 288 -15.13 5.35 3.85
N TYR A 289 -15.71 6.04 4.82
CA TYR A 289 -16.59 7.17 4.59
C TYR A 289 -15.78 8.46 4.39
N ASP A 290 -16.13 9.24 3.38
CA ASP A 290 -15.66 10.60 3.20
C ASP A 290 -16.33 11.51 4.24
N ILE A 291 -15.62 11.72 5.37
CA ILE A 291 -16.15 12.46 6.53
C ILE A 291 -16.30 13.94 6.22
N GLU A 292 -15.44 14.50 5.36
CA GLU A 292 -15.51 15.90 4.97
C GLU A 292 -16.74 16.16 4.10
N TYR A 293 -16.96 15.29 3.10
CA TYR A 293 -18.15 15.38 2.26
C TYR A 293 -19.43 15.09 3.07
N LEU A 294 -19.40 14.13 4.00
CA LEU A 294 -20.50 13.87 4.94
C LEU A 294 -20.81 15.13 5.78
N HIS A 295 -19.80 15.81 6.31
CA HIS A 295 -19.97 17.05 7.06
C HIS A 295 -20.56 18.17 6.21
N GLU A 296 -20.13 18.33 4.95
CA GLU A 296 -20.70 19.32 4.03
C GLU A 296 -22.20 19.05 3.77
N LEU A 297 -22.57 17.79 3.49
CA LEU A 297 -23.95 17.40 3.24
C LEU A 297 -24.84 17.61 4.47
N LEU A 298 -24.38 17.25 5.67
CA LEU A 298 -25.11 17.45 6.91
C LEU A 298 -25.26 18.94 7.24
N THR A 299 -24.20 19.71 7.08
CA THR A 299 -24.22 21.18 7.27
C THR A 299 -25.24 21.83 6.35
N ARG A 300 -25.26 21.44 5.07
CA ARG A 300 -26.20 21.94 4.08
C ARG A 300 -27.65 21.62 4.46
N GLU A 301 -27.92 20.41 4.95
CA GLU A 301 -29.25 20.03 5.42
C GLU A 301 -29.69 20.90 6.60
N ILE A 302 -28.84 21.09 7.60
CA ILE A 302 -29.14 21.93 8.78
C ILE A 302 -29.46 23.37 8.35
N VAL A 303 -28.62 23.97 7.50
CA VAL A 303 -28.82 25.34 7.00
C VAL A 303 -30.13 25.46 6.22
N SER A 304 -30.53 24.42 5.48
CA SER A 304 -31.76 24.42 4.69
C SER A 304 -33.04 24.49 5.54
N THR A 305 -32.98 24.10 6.81
CA THR A 305 -34.14 24.14 7.72
C THR A 305 -34.54 25.56 8.12
N GLN A 306 -33.65 26.55 7.96
CA GLN A 306 -33.84 27.95 8.39
C GLN A 306 -34.23 28.12 9.87
N ALA A 307 -33.92 27.13 10.72
CA ALA A 307 -34.19 27.21 12.15
C ALA A 307 -33.25 28.20 12.86
N GLU A 308 -33.80 28.99 13.79
CA GLU A 308 -33.01 29.97 14.56
C GLU A 308 -32.08 29.33 15.61
N ASP A 309 -32.48 28.17 16.17
CA ASP A 309 -31.67 27.38 17.09
C ASP A 309 -31.37 26.00 16.49
N THR A 310 -30.11 25.79 16.10
CA THR A 310 -29.62 24.53 15.54
C THR A 310 -28.71 23.77 16.51
N THR A 311 -28.53 24.25 17.73
CA THR A 311 -27.49 23.76 18.66
C THR A 311 -27.60 22.26 18.95
N ALA A 312 -28.83 21.76 19.16
CA ALA A 312 -29.08 20.33 19.40
C ALA A 312 -28.78 19.47 18.17
N VAL A 313 -29.13 19.96 16.98
CA VAL A 313 -28.90 19.25 15.70
C VAL A 313 -27.40 19.24 15.35
N THR A 314 -26.68 20.33 15.62
CA THR A 314 -25.23 20.41 15.42
C THR A 314 -24.48 19.42 16.32
N ARG A 315 -24.89 19.25 17.59
CA ARG A 315 -24.32 18.21 18.46
C ARG A 315 -24.61 16.80 17.96
N GLU A 316 -25.81 16.56 17.43
CA GLU A 316 -26.15 15.27 16.84
C GLU A 316 -25.32 14.99 15.58
N MET A 317 -25.07 16.02 14.75
CA MET A 317 -24.16 15.95 13.60
C MET A 317 -22.73 15.60 14.04
N GLU A 318 -22.19 16.26 15.07
CA GLU A 318 -20.86 15.93 15.62
C GLU A 318 -20.78 14.47 16.07
N ALA A 319 -21.83 13.94 16.74
CA ALA A 319 -21.88 12.54 17.13
C ALA A 319 -21.90 11.57 15.93
N VAL A 320 -22.60 11.94 14.85
CA VAL A 320 -22.60 11.18 13.58
C VAL A 320 -21.22 11.18 12.92
N LEU A 321 -20.54 12.32 12.89
CA LEU A 321 -19.20 12.43 12.32
C LEU A 321 -18.18 11.62 13.13
N THR A 322 -18.24 11.69 14.46
CA THR A 322 -17.42 10.87 15.37
C THR A 322 -17.64 9.38 15.14
N TYR A 323 -18.90 8.95 15.02
CA TYR A 323 -19.22 7.57 14.67
C TYR A 323 -18.58 7.17 13.33
N GLY A 324 -18.67 8.03 12.31
CA GLY A 324 -18.04 7.79 11.01
C GLY A 324 -16.51 7.67 11.10
N THR A 325 -15.85 8.54 11.88
CA THR A 325 -14.39 8.48 12.08
C THR A 325 -13.96 7.23 12.81
N ASP A 326 -14.72 6.78 13.81
CA ASP A 326 -14.41 5.56 14.57
C ASP A 326 -14.56 4.31 13.69
N VAL A 327 -15.63 4.24 12.89
CA VAL A 327 -15.82 3.16 11.92
C VAL A 327 -14.70 3.14 10.89
N ASN A 328 -14.30 4.30 10.39
CA ASN A 328 -13.17 4.41 9.47
C ASN A 328 -11.87 3.90 10.10
N ALA A 329 -11.57 4.25 11.36
CA ALA A 329 -10.38 3.77 12.05
C ALA A 329 -10.39 2.23 12.19
N GLN A 330 -11.53 1.64 12.53
CA GLN A 330 -11.69 0.19 12.64
C GLN A 330 -11.50 -0.50 11.27
N LEU A 331 -12.09 0.07 10.20
CA LEU A 331 -11.92 -0.44 8.83
C LEU A 331 -10.46 -0.35 8.36
N LEU A 332 -9.77 0.74 8.69
CA LEU A 332 -8.35 0.93 8.37
C LEU A 332 -7.48 -0.15 9.02
N GLN A 333 -7.66 -0.36 10.33
CA GLN A 333 -6.92 -1.39 11.06
C GLN A 333 -7.18 -2.78 10.50
N ARG A 334 -8.46 -3.10 10.24
CA ARG A 334 -8.86 -4.39 9.68
C ARG A 334 -8.21 -4.63 8.32
N GLY A 335 -8.34 -3.68 7.39
CA GLY A 335 -7.76 -3.80 6.06
C GLY A 335 -6.24 -3.91 6.08
N ALA A 336 -5.57 -3.17 6.97
CA ALA A 336 -4.13 -3.25 7.16
C ALA A 336 -3.69 -4.62 7.69
N SER A 337 -4.43 -5.19 8.64
CA SER A 337 -4.17 -6.55 9.13
C SER A 337 -4.45 -7.63 8.10
N GLU A 338 -5.55 -7.52 7.34
CA GLU A 338 -5.85 -8.41 6.23
C GLU A 338 -4.72 -8.39 5.19
N GLN A 339 -4.17 -7.21 4.87
CA GLN A 339 -3.02 -7.08 3.97
C GLN A 339 -1.76 -7.75 4.51
N LEU A 340 -1.45 -7.60 5.80
CA LEU A 340 -0.31 -8.25 6.44
C LEU A 340 -0.44 -9.78 6.40
N VAL A 341 -1.59 -10.31 6.86
CA VAL A 341 -1.88 -11.75 6.86
C VAL A 341 -1.86 -12.30 5.43
N SER A 342 -2.41 -11.57 4.47
CA SER A 342 -2.38 -11.93 3.05
C SER A 342 -0.94 -12.05 2.53
N GLY A 343 -0.07 -11.09 2.88
CA GLY A 343 1.36 -11.15 2.52
C GLY A 343 2.07 -12.37 3.12
N CYS A 344 1.86 -12.63 4.42
CA CYS A 344 2.43 -13.82 5.08
C CYS A 344 1.97 -15.12 4.41
N THR A 345 0.66 -15.24 4.17
CA THR A 345 0.07 -16.44 3.56
C THR A 345 0.49 -16.64 2.11
N ALA A 346 0.74 -15.56 1.36
CA ALA A 346 1.29 -15.67 0.00
C ALA A 346 2.66 -16.38 -0.03
N LEU A 347 3.56 -16.05 0.89
CA LEU A 347 4.86 -16.72 1.03
C LEU A 347 4.72 -18.19 1.44
N LEU A 348 3.81 -18.48 2.38
CA LEU A 348 3.52 -19.85 2.81
C LEU A 348 2.92 -20.68 1.67
N ASN A 349 2.07 -20.09 0.84
CA ASN A 349 1.49 -20.75 -0.34
C ASN A 349 2.57 -21.08 -1.38
N VAL A 350 3.52 -20.17 -1.63
CA VAL A 350 4.66 -20.47 -2.51
C VAL A 350 5.50 -21.61 -1.93
N MET A 351 5.79 -21.58 -0.63
CA MET A 351 6.50 -22.67 0.03
C MET A 351 5.76 -23.99 -0.11
N ALA A 352 4.44 -24.03 0.10
CA ALA A 352 3.63 -25.24 -0.04
C ALA A 352 3.59 -25.77 -1.48
N LEU A 353 3.59 -24.89 -2.48
CA LEU A 353 3.60 -25.26 -3.90
C LEU A 353 4.93 -25.87 -4.35
N PHE A 354 6.05 -25.39 -3.80
CA PHE A 354 7.39 -25.83 -4.17
C PHE A 354 8.04 -26.77 -3.15
N ALA A 355 7.36 -27.06 -2.04
CA ALA A 355 7.83 -28.03 -1.06
C ALA A 355 8.00 -29.39 -1.74
N PRO A 356 9.16 -30.05 -1.59
CA PRO A 356 9.32 -31.40 -2.09
C PRO A 356 8.33 -32.29 -1.36
N VAL A 357 7.32 -32.80 -2.07
CA VAL A 357 6.48 -33.89 -1.58
C VAL A 357 7.21 -35.18 -1.95
N PRO A 358 7.92 -35.84 -1.00
CA PRO A 358 8.51 -37.12 -1.31
C PRO A 358 7.39 -38.13 -1.59
N PHE A 359 7.17 -38.44 -2.86
CA PHE A 359 6.27 -39.52 -3.28
C PHE A 359 6.86 -40.90 -2.99
N PHE A 360 8.18 -40.98 -2.82
CA PHE A 360 8.89 -42.18 -2.39
C PHE A 360 9.47 -41.94 -1.00
N SER A 361 9.29 -42.90 -0.10
CA SER A 361 9.98 -42.90 1.18
C SER A 361 11.49 -42.90 0.95
N ASN A 362 12.22 -42.06 1.68
CA ASN A 362 13.69 -41.93 1.64
C ASN A 362 14.46 -43.25 1.91
N GLY A 363 13.77 -44.38 2.10
CA GLY A 363 14.35 -45.72 2.24
C GLY A 363 14.44 -46.54 0.95
N LEU A 364 13.99 -46.03 -0.21
CA LEU A 364 13.95 -46.79 -1.48
C LEU A 364 14.95 -46.34 -2.55
N LEU A 365 15.72 -45.27 -2.32
CA LEU A 365 16.77 -44.83 -3.23
C LEU A 365 18.12 -44.93 -2.52
N PRO A 366 19.10 -45.67 -3.06
CA PRO A 366 20.46 -45.65 -2.51
C PRO A 366 20.99 -44.21 -2.61
N SER A 367 21.63 -43.75 -1.55
CA SER A 367 22.34 -42.47 -1.53
C SER A 367 23.30 -42.41 -2.72
N TRP A 368 23.14 -41.40 -3.56
CA TRP A 368 24.17 -41.03 -4.53
C TRP A 368 25.04 -40.00 -3.80
N ASP A 369 26.26 -40.43 -3.47
CA ASP A 369 27.32 -39.62 -2.86
C ASP A 369 27.70 -38.40 -3.71
#